data_AF-A0A923ZJS3-F1
#
_entry.id   AF-A0A923ZJS3-F1
#
_cell.length_a   1.000
_cell.length_b   1.000
_cell.length_c   1.000
_cell.angle_alpha   90.00
_cell.angle_beta   90.00
_cell.angle_gamma   90.00
#
_symmetry.space_group_name_H-M   'P 1'
#
loop_
_entity.id
_entity.type
_entity.pdbx_description
1 polymer ?
#
loop_
_entity_poly.entity_id
_entity_poly.type
_entity_poly.pdbx_seq_one_letter_code
_entity_poly.pdbx_strand_id
1 'polypeptide(L)'
;MNNGKYVFAQVASFLPARIFDKCALKYNGNKWVKHFTCWNQLMCMMFGQLSGRESLRDLLITISAHPNKYYHLGFGKNICRTNLALANEQRDCCIYESFAY
;
A
#
# COMPACT_ATOMS: atom_id res chain seq x y z
N MET A 1 4.60 24.50 -7.58
CA MET A 1 4.38 23.47 -6.53
C MET A 1 3.00 22.87 -6.76
N ASN A 2 2.88 21.55 -6.91
CA ASN A 2 1.69 20.89 -7.47
C ASN A 2 0.43 21.17 -6.65
N ASN A 3 -0.46 22.04 -7.16
CA ASN A 3 -1.77 22.29 -6.60
C ASN A 3 -2.64 21.02 -6.72
N GLY A 4 -3.14 20.50 -5.61
CA GLY A 4 -4.15 19.44 -5.57
C GLY A 4 -3.70 18.11 -4.96
N LYS A 5 -2.82 17.35 -5.63
CA LYS A 5 -2.44 15.97 -5.24
C LYS A 5 -0.93 15.76 -5.09
N TYR A 6 -0.53 14.96 -4.11
CA TYR A 6 0.86 14.53 -3.92
C TYR A 6 1.39 13.78 -5.16
N VAL A 7 2.69 13.94 -5.46
CA VAL A 7 3.34 13.28 -6.61
C VAL A 7 3.14 11.76 -6.58
N PHE A 8 3.32 11.13 -5.43
CA PHE A 8 3.07 9.69 -5.28
C PHE A 8 1.63 9.31 -5.64
N ALA A 9 0.64 10.09 -5.20
CA ALA A 9 -0.76 9.84 -5.50
C ALA A 9 -1.09 10.03 -7.00
N GLN A 10 -0.36 10.90 -7.70
CA GLN A 10 -0.48 11.05 -9.14
C GLN A 10 0.08 9.81 -9.87
N VAL A 11 1.26 9.33 -9.46
CA VAL A 11 1.85 8.10 -10.01
C VAL A 11 0.96 6.88 -9.74
N ALA A 12 0.50 6.71 -8.50
CA ALA A 12 -0.39 5.62 -8.12
C ALA A 12 -1.74 5.66 -8.84
N SER A 13 -2.17 6.82 -9.35
CA SER A 13 -3.44 6.94 -10.06
C SER A 13 -3.49 6.24 -11.43
N PHE A 14 -2.33 5.88 -11.99
CA PHE A 14 -2.24 5.08 -13.21
C PHE A 14 -2.51 3.60 -12.97
N LEU A 15 -2.50 3.14 -11.72
CA LEU A 15 -2.78 1.75 -11.39
C LEU A 15 -4.28 1.46 -11.45
N PRO A 16 -4.72 0.45 -12.21
CA PRO A 16 -6.14 0.13 -12.32
C PRO A 16 -6.66 -0.57 -11.06
N ALA A 17 -7.08 0.21 -10.06
CA ALA A 17 -7.53 -0.28 -8.75
C ALA A 17 -8.63 -1.37 -8.85
N ARG A 18 -9.59 -1.20 -9.77
CA ARG A 18 -10.65 -2.20 -9.99
C ARG A 18 -10.13 -3.54 -10.51
N ILE A 19 -9.03 -3.56 -11.24
CA ILE A 19 -8.38 -4.81 -11.68
C ILE A 19 -7.67 -5.44 -10.49
N PHE A 20 -6.95 -4.65 -9.70
CA PHE A 20 -6.33 -5.13 -8.47
C PHE A 20 -7.34 -5.73 -7.49
N ASP A 21 -8.52 -5.11 -7.34
CA ASP A 21 -9.58 -5.63 -6.49
C ASP A 21 -10.02 -7.04 -6.91
N LYS A 22 -10.06 -7.33 -8.23
CA LYS A 22 -10.34 -8.68 -8.73
C LYS A 22 -9.22 -9.66 -8.37
N CYS A 23 -7.96 -9.25 -8.46
CA CYS A 23 -6.83 -10.07 -8.03
C CYS A 23 -6.91 -10.37 -6.53
N ALA A 24 -7.11 -9.35 -5.70
CA ALA A 24 -7.26 -9.52 -4.26
C ALA A 24 -8.46 -10.42 -3.89
N LEU A 25 -9.56 -10.35 -4.64
CA LEU A 25 -10.72 -11.22 -4.45
C LEU A 25 -10.40 -12.67 -4.83
N LYS A 26 -9.74 -12.91 -5.97
CA LYS A 26 -9.37 -14.25 -6.46
C LYS A 26 -8.60 -15.08 -5.42
N TYR A 27 -7.68 -14.43 -4.70
CA TYR A 27 -6.87 -15.09 -3.66
C TYR A 27 -7.39 -14.86 -2.24
N ASN A 28 -8.60 -14.32 -2.07
CA ASN A 28 -9.16 -13.99 -0.76
C ASN A 28 -8.25 -13.09 0.12
N GLY A 29 -7.42 -12.24 -0.49
CA GLY A 29 -6.38 -11.47 0.22
C GLY A 29 -6.92 -10.44 1.23
N ASN A 30 -8.17 -10.04 1.07
CA ASN A 30 -8.87 -9.14 1.99
C ASN A 30 -9.87 -9.88 2.91
N LYS A 31 -9.84 -11.21 2.97
CA LYS A 31 -10.71 -11.97 3.87
C LYS A 31 -10.44 -11.55 5.31
N TRP A 32 -11.49 -11.19 6.05
CA TRP A 32 -11.44 -10.70 7.44
C TRP A 32 -10.74 -9.34 7.66
N VAL A 33 -10.27 -8.68 6.60
CA VAL A 33 -9.61 -7.39 6.72
C VAL A 33 -10.62 -6.28 7.02
N LYS A 34 -10.35 -5.48 8.07
CA LYS A 34 -11.21 -4.34 8.46
C LYS A 34 -10.75 -2.99 7.92
N HIS A 35 -9.44 -2.72 7.93
CA HIS A 35 -8.92 -1.35 7.70
C HIS A 35 -7.70 -1.28 6.78
N PHE A 36 -6.76 -2.21 6.91
CA PHE A 36 -5.52 -2.19 6.13
C PHE A 36 -5.62 -3.23 5.03
N THR A 37 -6.06 -2.88 3.82
CA THR A 37 -6.30 -3.81 2.69
C THR A 37 -5.02 -4.18 1.94
N CYS A 38 -5.11 -5.15 1.01
CA CYS A 38 -4.04 -5.45 0.06
C CYS A 38 -3.67 -4.21 -0.77
N TRP A 39 -4.64 -3.34 -1.08
CA TRP A 39 -4.36 -2.08 -1.77
C TRP A 39 -3.52 -1.14 -0.89
N ASN A 40 -3.85 -1.02 0.40
CA ASN A 40 -3.06 -0.20 1.32
C ASN A 40 -1.62 -0.71 1.45
N GLN A 41 -1.45 -2.03 1.54
CA GLN A 41 -0.12 -2.64 1.53
C GLN A 41 0.63 -2.37 0.23
N LEU A 42 -0.01 -2.53 -0.93
CA LEU A 42 0.60 -2.19 -2.23
C LEU A 42 1.12 -0.75 -2.23
N MET A 43 0.29 0.20 -1.78
CA MET A 43 0.68 1.62 -1.73
C MET A 43 1.88 1.85 -0.80
N CYS A 44 1.91 1.22 0.38
CA CYS A 44 3.04 1.33 1.30
C CYS A 44 4.33 0.76 0.69
N MET A 45 4.24 -0.44 0.11
CA MET A 45 5.40 -1.12 -0.46
C MET A 45 5.93 -0.38 -1.69
N MET A 46 5.06 0.08 -2.59
CA MET A 46 5.44 0.91 -3.72
C MET A 46 6.08 2.23 -3.29
N PHE A 47 5.53 2.89 -2.27
CA PHE A 47 6.14 4.11 -1.74
C PHE A 47 7.56 3.83 -1.22
N GLY A 48 7.75 2.73 -0.50
CA GLY A 48 9.07 2.30 -0.03
C GLY A 48 10.06 2.11 -1.18
N GLN A 49 9.67 1.39 -2.23
CA GLN A 49 10.51 1.17 -3.41
C GLN A 49 10.86 2.48 -4.12
N LEU A 50 9.86 3.33 -4.41
CA LEU A 50 10.05 4.58 -5.16
C LEU A 50 10.80 5.65 -4.37
N SER A 51 10.76 5.61 -3.03
CA SER A 51 11.49 6.54 -2.17
C SER A 51 12.82 5.99 -1.65
N GLY A 52 13.25 4.82 -2.15
CA GLY A 52 14.53 4.20 -1.80
C GLY A 52 14.65 3.83 -0.33
N ARG A 53 13.56 3.35 0.30
CA ARG A 53 13.61 2.87 1.69
C ARG A 53 14.23 1.47 1.72
N GLU A 54 15.30 1.30 2.48
CA GLU A 54 16.08 0.05 2.48
C GLU A 54 15.52 -1.01 3.42
N SER A 55 14.61 -0.65 4.32
CA SER A 55 14.00 -1.60 5.26
C SER A 55 12.57 -1.24 5.61
N LEU A 56 11.84 -2.25 6.13
CA LEU A 56 10.50 -2.03 6.69
C LEU A 56 10.52 -0.99 7.81
N ARG A 57 11.59 -0.96 8.62
CA ARG A 57 11.72 0.00 9.73
C ARG A 57 11.91 1.43 9.22
N ASP A 58 12.77 1.61 8.24
CA ASP A 58 13.01 2.92 7.60
C ASP A 58 11.74 3.45 6.91
N LEU A 59 11.05 2.58 6.17
CA LEU A 59 9.75 2.88 5.57
C LEU A 59 8.74 3.38 6.62
N LEU A 60 8.62 2.65 7.73
CA LEU A 60 7.66 3.00 8.78
C LEU A 60 8.02 4.28 9.52
N ILE A 61 9.31 4.55 9.79
CA ILE A 61 9.74 5.82 10.39
C ILE A 61 9.34 6.98 9.47
N THR A 62 9.61 6.84 8.17
CA THR A 62 9.29 7.86 7.16
C THR A 62 7.79 8.11 7.05
N ILE A 63 6.99 7.04 6.94
CA ILE A 63 5.53 7.15 6.85
C ILE A 63 4.96 7.71 8.16
N SER A 64 5.39 7.21 9.32
CA SER A 64 4.87 7.62 10.65
C SER A 64 5.05 9.10 10.98
N ALA A 65 6.00 9.78 10.34
CA ALA A 65 6.16 11.23 10.47
C ALA A 65 5.04 12.06 9.80
N HIS A 66 4.21 11.42 8.96
CA HIS A 66 3.22 12.10 8.12
C HIS A 66 1.80 11.49 8.15
N PRO A 67 1.22 11.24 9.34
CA PRO A 67 -0.09 10.58 9.47
C PRO A 67 -1.22 11.32 8.75
N ASN A 68 -1.19 12.65 8.76
CA ASN A 68 -2.19 13.49 8.10
C ASN A 68 -2.22 13.30 6.56
N LYS A 69 -1.17 12.70 5.97
CA LYS A 69 -1.07 12.48 4.53
C LYS A 69 -1.57 11.10 4.09
N TYR A 70 -1.80 10.15 5.02
CA TYR A 70 -2.05 8.74 4.68
C TYR A 70 -3.23 8.55 3.74
N TYR A 71 -4.34 9.22 4.03
CA TYR A 71 -5.54 9.12 3.22
C TYR A 71 -5.28 9.54 1.77
N HIS A 72 -4.60 10.66 1.58
CA HIS A 72 -4.27 11.19 0.26
C HIS A 72 -3.21 10.37 -0.48
N LEU A 73 -2.40 9.60 0.23
CA LEU A 73 -1.39 8.70 -0.33
C LEU A 73 -1.91 7.26 -0.53
N GLY A 74 -3.17 6.96 -0.19
CA GLY A 74 -3.74 5.61 -0.36
C GLY A 74 -3.27 4.58 0.67
N PHE A 75 -2.58 5.03 1.71
CA PHE A 75 -2.01 4.22 2.80
C PHE A 75 -3.04 3.64 3.77
N GLY A 76 -4.26 4.19 3.76
CA GLY A 76 -5.33 3.74 4.65
C GLY A 76 -5.25 4.35 6.05
N LYS A 77 -6.01 3.78 6.98
CA LYS A 77 -6.06 4.26 8.37
C LYS A 77 -5.12 3.44 9.25
N ASN A 78 -4.34 4.11 10.08
CA ASN A 78 -3.51 3.51 11.15
C ASN A 78 -2.49 2.46 10.66
N ILE A 79 -1.53 2.85 9.82
CA ILE A 79 -0.35 2.01 9.54
C ILE A 79 0.49 1.89 10.80
N CYS A 80 0.89 0.68 11.15
CA CYS A 80 1.84 0.42 12.21
C CYS A 80 2.83 -0.67 11.78
N ARG A 81 3.89 -0.87 12.57
CA ARG A 81 4.87 -1.89 12.23
C ARG A 81 4.26 -3.29 12.15
N THR A 82 3.43 -3.61 13.14
CA THR A 82 2.86 -4.94 13.27
C THR A 82 1.91 -5.26 12.13
N ASN A 83 1.04 -4.32 11.73
CA ASN A 83 0.07 -4.60 10.67
C ASN A 83 0.73 -4.75 9.28
N LEU A 84 1.73 -3.93 8.95
CA LEU A 84 2.43 -4.04 7.68
C LEU A 84 3.33 -5.28 7.63
N ALA A 85 3.99 -5.62 8.75
CA ALA A 85 4.77 -6.85 8.85
C ALA A 85 3.88 -8.10 8.68
N LEU A 86 2.78 -8.19 9.43
CA LEU A 86 1.82 -9.30 9.31
C LEU A 86 1.22 -9.40 7.91
N ALA A 87 0.90 -8.26 7.28
CA ALA A 87 0.41 -8.24 5.91
C ALA A 87 1.46 -8.75 4.90
N ASN A 88 2.73 -8.42 5.10
CA ASN A 88 3.82 -8.94 4.26
C ASN A 88 4.06 -10.44 4.45
N GLU A 89 3.82 -10.97 5.65
CA GLU A 89 4.02 -12.38 5.95
C GLU A 89 2.83 -13.26 5.52
N GLN A 90 1.60 -12.79 5.74
CA GLN A 90 0.40 -13.63 5.62
C GLN A 90 -0.32 -13.53 4.27
N ARG A 91 -0.12 -12.46 3.51
CA ARG A 91 -0.83 -12.29 2.23
C ARG A 91 -0.08 -12.98 1.11
N ASP A 92 -0.86 -13.73 0.34
CA ASP A 92 -0.36 -14.43 -0.84
C ASP A 92 0.27 -13.44 -1.84
N CYS A 93 1.53 -13.66 -2.17
CA CYS A 93 2.26 -12.84 -3.14
C CYS A 93 1.66 -12.94 -4.56
N CYS A 94 0.94 -14.03 -4.86
CA CYS A 94 0.28 -14.25 -6.15
C CYS A 94 -0.75 -13.15 -6.47
N ILE A 95 -1.28 -12.46 -5.46
CA ILE A 95 -2.18 -11.30 -5.63
C ILE A 95 -1.49 -10.20 -6.43
N TYR A 96 -0.26 -9.86 -6.02
CA TYR A 96 0.53 -8.77 -6.59
C TYR A 96 1.14 -9.19 -7.93
N GLU A 97 1.57 -10.44 -8.03
CA GLU A 97 2.05 -11.02 -9.28
C GLU A 97 0.96 -11.02 -10.35
N SER A 98 -0.25 -11.48 -10.03
CA SER A 98 -1.41 -11.49 -10.96
C SER A 98 -1.89 -10.10 -11.37
N PHE A 99 -1.41 -9.05 -10.70
CA PHE A 99 -1.70 -7.68 -11.11
C PHE A 99 -0.64 -7.11 -12.06
N ALA A 100 0.59 -7.64 -12.01
CA ALA A 100 1.68 -7.21 -12.86
C ALA A 100 1.62 -7.82 -14.26
N TYR A 101 0.99 -8.99 -14.41
CA TYR A 101 0.81 -9.74 -15.67
C TYR A 101 -0.66 -9.78 -16.09
#